data_AF-A0A522BRU6-F1
#
_entry.id   AF-A0A522BRU6-F1
#
_cell.length_a   1.000
_cell.length_b   1.000
_cell.length_c   1.000
_cell.angle_alpha   90.00
_cell.angle_beta   90.00
_cell.angle_gamma   90.00
#
_symmetry.space_group_name_H-M   'P 1'
#
loop_
_entity.id
_entity.type
_entity.pdbx_description
1 polymer ?
#
loop_
_entity_poly.entity_id
_entity_poly.type
_entity_poly.pdbx_seq_one_letter_code
_entity_poly.pdbx_strand_id
1 'polypeptide(L)'
;MTGEPTLLDILEAIHDFATYVEKRFNGIDQRFVGIDQRFESIDKRFESIDRHFEMIEAQMVTKEYLSDKLSDLRGELVLLTRKEDKKLCAVIDELEKKRVFSWKTARNIRSLEPFAQFTAPSNSN
;
A
#
# COMPACT_ATOMS: atom_id res chain seq x y z
N MET A 1 -38.75 64.96 -44.66
CA MET A 1 -37.58 64.45 -45.39
C MET A 1 -37.33 63.06 -44.86
N THR A 2 -37.60 62.06 -45.70
CA THR A 2 -37.64 60.65 -45.32
C THR A 2 -36.26 60.22 -44.80
N GLY A 3 -36.23 59.74 -43.56
CA GLY A 3 -35.03 59.20 -42.92
C GLY A 3 -34.71 57.81 -43.45
N GLU A 4 -34.56 57.68 -44.77
CA GLU A 4 -34.13 56.44 -45.39
C GLU A 4 -32.60 56.39 -45.35
N PRO A 5 -32.01 55.34 -44.77
CA PRO A 5 -30.57 55.19 -44.73
C PRO A 5 -30.03 55.11 -46.16
N THR A 6 -28.95 55.83 -46.41
CA THR A 6 -28.26 55.80 -47.70
C THR A 6 -27.45 54.51 -47.84
N LEU A 7 -27.04 54.19 -49.06
CA LEU A 7 -26.12 53.07 -49.32
C LEU A 7 -24.80 53.21 -48.54
N LEU A 8 -24.35 54.44 -48.28
CA LEU A 8 -23.15 54.72 -47.51
C LEU A 8 -23.32 54.35 -46.03
N ASP A 9 -24.48 54.70 -45.44
CA ASP A 9 -24.80 54.37 -44.05
C ASP A 9 -24.89 52.84 -43.84
N ILE A 10 -25.43 52.12 -44.83
CA ILE A 10 -25.49 50.66 -44.82
C ILE A 10 -24.08 50.06 -44.89
N LEU A 11 -23.20 50.62 -45.73
CA LEU A 11 -21.83 50.14 -45.89
C LEU A 11 -21.00 50.36 -44.61
N GLU A 12 -21.16 51.51 -43.96
CA GLU A 12 -20.52 51.82 -42.68
C GLU A 12 -20.98 50.87 -41.57
N ALA A 13 -22.29 50.63 -41.46
CA ALA A 13 -22.84 49.68 -40.48
C ALA A 13 -22.31 48.24 -40.70
N ILE A 14 -22.13 47.81 -41.95
CA ILE A 14 -21.53 46.50 -42.27
C ILE A 14 -20.06 46.47 -41.87
N HIS A 15 -19.30 47.52 -42.12
CA HIS A 15 -17.89 47.61 -41.74
C HIS A 15 -17.70 47.57 -40.22
N ASP A 16 -18.52 48.32 -39.49
CA ASP A 16 -18.51 48.33 -38.02
C ASP A 16 -18.88 46.95 -37.45
N PHE A 17 -19.91 46.31 -38.02
CA PHE A 17 -20.28 44.95 -37.64
C PHE A 17 -19.16 43.95 -37.88
N ALA A 18 -18.54 43.98 -39.06
CA ALA A 18 -17.40 43.10 -39.38
C ALA A 18 -16.25 43.30 -38.40
N THR A 19 -15.90 44.55 -38.09
CA THR A 19 -14.83 44.89 -37.12
C THR A 19 -15.18 44.45 -35.70
N TYR A 20 -16.45 44.60 -35.28
CA TYR A 20 -16.93 44.11 -33.99
C TYR A 20 -16.84 42.58 -33.89
N VAL A 21 -17.26 41.89 -34.95
CA VAL A 21 -17.20 40.43 -35.04
C VAL A 21 -15.76 39.93 -34.99
N GLU A 22 -14.85 40.55 -35.73
CA GLU A 22 -13.41 40.21 -35.70
C GLU A 22 -12.83 40.35 -34.30
N LYS A 23 -13.13 41.45 -33.59
CA LYS A 23 -12.70 41.64 -32.19
C LYS A 23 -13.24 40.54 -31.27
N ARG A 24 -14.49 40.11 -31.46
CA ARG A 24 -15.10 39.02 -30.69
C ARG A 24 -14.41 37.68 -30.97
N PHE A 25 -14.10 37.37 -32.22
CA PHE A 25 -13.37 36.15 -32.59
C PHE A 25 -11.94 36.15 -32.04
N ASN A 26 -11.21 37.25 -32.15
CA ASN A 26 -9.89 37.37 -31.54
C ASN A 26 -9.91 37.13 -30.01
N GLY A 27 -10.96 37.62 -29.33
CA GLY A 27 -11.17 37.35 -27.91
C GLY A 27 -11.51 35.88 -27.61
N ILE A 28 -12.18 35.18 -28.53
CA ILE A 28 -12.43 33.74 -28.42
C ILE A 28 -11.13 32.96 -28.60
N ASP A 29 -10.32 33.29 -29.61
CA ASP A 29 -9.04 32.63 -29.88
C ASP A 29 -8.08 32.73 -28.69
N GLN A 30 -7.98 33.91 -28.07
CA GLN A 30 -7.18 34.10 -26.85
C GLN A 30 -7.66 33.22 -25.69
N ARG A 31 -8.96 33.01 -25.56
CA ARG A 31 -9.51 32.10 -24.53
C ARG A 31 -9.17 30.65 -24.82
N PHE A 32 -9.18 30.23 -26.09
CA PHE A 32 -8.76 28.88 -26.48
C PHE A 32 -7.29 28.63 -26.19
N VAL A 33 -6.40 29.58 -26.52
CA VAL A 33 -4.98 29.50 -26.14
C VAL A 33 -4.81 29.34 -24.62
N GLY A 34 -5.58 30.09 -23.83
CA GLY A 34 -5.57 29.96 -22.37
C GLY A 34 -6.13 28.61 -21.87
N ILE A 35 -7.05 27.99 -22.61
CA ILE A 35 -7.56 26.64 -22.32
C ILE A 35 -6.47 25.61 -22.62
N ASP A 36 -5.81 25.69 -23.76
CA ASP A 36 -4.75 24.76 -24.17
C ASP A 36 -3.60 24.73 -23.14
N GLN A 37 -3.14 25.91 -22.70
CA GLN A 37 -2.12 26.02 -21.65
C GLN A 37 -2.54 25.36 -20.32
N ARG A 38 -3.83 25.43 -19.98
CA ARG A 38 -4.35 24.77 -18.77
C ARG A 38 -4.38 23.26 -18.94
N PHE A 39 -4.72 22.75 -20.13
CA PHE A 39 -4.68 21.32 -20.42
C PHE A 39 -3.26 20.78 -20.37
N GLU A 40 -2.27 21.47 -20.97
CA GLU A 40 -0.86 21.07 -20.86
C GLU A 40 -0.37 21.01 -19.40
N SER A 41 -0.82 21.94 -18.56
CA SER A 41 -0.50 21.94 -17.13
C SER A 41 -1.17 20.76 -16.40
N ILE A 42 -2.40 20.41 -16.78
CA ILE A 42 -3.11 19.24 -16.25
C ILE A 42 -2.37 17.96 -16.64
N ASP A 43 -1.96 17.81 -17.91
CA ASP A 43 -1.24 16.62 -18.40
C ASP A 43 0.05 16.39 -17.61
N LYS A 44 0.86 17.44 -17.40
CA LYS A 44 2.09 17.36 -16.59
C LYS A 44 1.81 16.92 -15.14
N ARG A 45 0.67 17.33 -14.58
CA ARG A 45 0.28 16.89 -13.23
C ARG A 45 -0.11 15.42 -13.21
N PHE A 46 -0.83 14.94 -14.23
CA PHE A 46 -1.17 13.52 -14.35
C PHE A 46 0.08 12.66 -14.54
N GLU A 47 1.04 13.07 -15.38
CA GLU A 47 2.33 12.37 -15.51
C GLU A 47 3.11 12.30 -14.18
N SER A 48 3.00 13.33 -13.34
CA SER A 48 3.60 13.30 -12.00
C SER A 48 2.86 12.38 -11.04
N ILE A 49 1.54 12.27 -11.16
CA ILE A 49 0.71 11.38 -10.36
C ILE A 49 0.99 9.92 -10.74
N ASP A 50 1.07 9.62 -12.03
CA ASP A 50 1.35 8.27 -12.53
C ASP A 50 2.71 7.77 -12.01
N ARG A 51 3.76 8.58 -12.11
CA ARG A 51 5.08 8.25 -11.53
C ARG A 51 5.04 8.00 -10.02
N HIS A 52 4.19 8.74 -9.30
CA HIS A 52 4.03 8.54 -7.86
C HIS A 52 3.31 7.22 -7.56
N PHE A 53 2.30 6.85 -8.36
CA PHE A 53 1.61 5.57 -8.23
C PHE A 53 2.52 4.39 -8.57
N GLU A 54 3.35 4.48 -9.62
CA GLU A 54 4.36 3.46 -9.95
C GLU A 54 5.33 3.24 -8.78
N MET A 55 5.78 4.32 -8.13
CA MET A 55 6.65 4.24 -6.96
C MET A 55 5.95 3.56 -5.76
N ILE A 56 4.67 3.89 -5.52
CA ILE A 56 3.88 3.23 -4.47
C ILE A 56 3.74 1.74 -4.76
N GLU A 57 3.35 1.37 -5.98
CA GLU A 57 3.14 -0.01 -6.39
C GLU A 57 4.43 -0.85 -6.24
N ALA A 58 5.59 -0.28 -6.60
CA ALA A 58 6.88 -0.94 -6.44
C ALA A 58 7.28 -1.17 -4.96
N GLN A 59 6.79 -0.34 -4.04
CA GLN A 59 7.11 -0.45 -2.60
C GLN A 59 6.08 -1.27 -1.81
N MET A 60 4.86 -1.39 -2.33
CA MET A 60 3.81 -2.15 -1.66
C MET A 60 4.08 -3.64 -1.75
N VAL A 61 4.01 -4.30 -0.59
CA VAL A 61 4.00 -5.77 -0.50
C VAL A 61 2.58 -6.24 -0.26
N THR A 62 2.24 -7.39 -0.85
CA THR A 62 0.91 -7.97 -0.72
C THR A 62 0.70 -8.53 0.69
N LYS A 63 -0.57 -8.53 1.14
CA LYS A 63 -0.94 -9.14 2.42
C LYS A 63 -0.60 -10.63 2.43
N GLU A 64 -0.74 -11.29 1.29
CA GLU A 64 -0.42 -12.69 1.05
C GLU A 64 1.07 -12.94 1.33
N TYR A 65 1.97 -12.13 0.75
CA TYR A 65 3.41 -12.24 0.98
C TYR A 65 3.76 -12.11 2.47
N LEU A 66 3.17 -11.11 3.16
CA LEU A 66 3.39 -10.93 4.59
C LEU A 66 2.82 -12.08 5.43
N SER A 67 1.65 -12.59 5.08
CA SER A 67 1.02 -13.73 5.74
C SER A 67 1.88 -14.99 5.64
N ASP A 68 2.44 -15.26 4.45
CA ASP A 68 3.33 -16.40 4.22
C ASP A 68 4.61 -16.27 5.06
N LYS A 69 5.26 -15.10 5.03
CA LYS A 69 6.46 -14.85 5.85
C LYS A 69 6.22 -14.96 7.34
N LEU A 70 5.06 -14.52 7.84
CA LEU A 70 4.69 -14.69 9.24
C LEU A 70 4.43 -16.16 9.59
N SER A 71 3.86 -16.93 8.67
CA SER A 71 3.66 -18.37 8.89
C SER A 71 4.99 -19.11 8.97
N ASP A 72 5.95 -18.78 8.10
CA ASP A 72 7.32 -19.32 8.12
C ASP A 72 8.01 -19.01 9.45
N LEU A 73 8.05 -17.73 9.85
CA LEU A 73 8.67 -17.30 11.11
C LEU A 73 8.03 -17.95 12.33
N ARG A 74 6.69 -18.08 12.34
CA ARG A 74 5.98 -18.80 13.40
C ARG A 74 6.40 -20.27 13.45
N GLY A 75 6.56 -20.91 12.29
CA GLY A 75 7.06 -22.28 12.18
C GLY A 75 8.47 -22.44 12.75
N GLU A 76 9.39 -21.54 12.38
CA GLU A 76 10.75 -21.51 12.90
C GLU A 76 10.78 -21.32 14.43
N LEU A 77 9.96 -20.41 14.97
CA LEU A 77 9.84 -20.20 16.41
C LEU A 77 9.37 -21.47 17.13
N VAL A 78 8.33 -22.15 16.62
CA VAL A 78 7.85 -23.42 17.18
C VAL A 78 8.95 -24.48 17.17
N LEU A 79 9.77 -24.55 16.11
CA LEU A 79 10.90 -25.48 16.04
C LEU A 79 11.98 -25.16 17.07
N LEU A 80 12.32 -23.87 17.25
CA LEU A 80 13.30 -23.44 18.24
C LEU A 80 12.81 -23.74 19.67
N THR A 81 11.57 -23.38 20.01
CA THR A 81 11.00 -23.66 21.33
C THR A 81 10.99 -25.17 21.63
N ARG A 82 10.61 -26.02 20.66
CA ARG A 82 10.69 -27.49 20.85
C ARG A 82 12.12 -28.00 21.05
N LYS A 83 13.11 -27.40 20.38
CA LYS A 83 14.53 -27.77 20.59
C LYS A 83 15.00 -27.35 21.97
N GLU A 84 14.57 -26.18 22.44
CA GLU A 84 14.86 -25.70 23.79
C GLU A 84 14.21 -26.58 24.85
N ASP A 85 12.95 -26.97 24.68
CA ASP A 85 12.26 -27.92 25.56
C ASP A 85 13.06 -29.24 25.65
N LYS A 86 13.45 -29.83 24.50
CA LYS A 86 14.27 -31.06 24.49
C LYS A 86 15.59 -30.90 25.24
N LYS A 87 16.27 -29.77 25.09
CA LYS A 87 17.51 -29.48 25.83
C LYS A 87 17.24 -29.35 27.32
N LEU A 88 16.15 -28.68 27.70
CA LEU A 88 15.73 -28.52 29.09
C LEU A 88 15.42 -29.89 29.72
N CYS A 89 14.67 -30.77 29.05
CA CYS A 89 14.42 -32.13 29.54
C CYS A 89 15.72 -32.88 29.79
N ALA A 90 16.65 -32.85 28.82
CA ALA A 90 17.94 -33.53 28.95
C ALA A 90 18.76 -33.01 30.13
N VAL A 91 18.75 -31.69 30.37
CA VAL A 91 19.39 -31.09 31.54
C VAL A 91 18.71 -31.53 32.84
N ILE A 92 17.37 -31.55 32.88
CA ILE A 92 16.62 -32.01 34.06
C ILE A 92 16.93 -33.49 34.34
N ASP A 93 16.96 -34.35 33.32
CA ASP A 93 17.30 -35.77 33.44
C ASP A 93 18.70 -35.96 34.04
N GLU A 94 19.70 -35.20 33.58
CA GLU A 94 21.06 -35.28 34.12
C GLU A 94 21.16 -34.79 35.58
N LEU A 95 20.44 -33.73 35.94
CA LEU A 95 20.43 -33.23 37.31
C LEU A 95 19.68 -34.17 38.27
N GLU A 96 18.63 -34.83 37.79
CA GLU A 96 17.89 -35.88 38.52
C GLU A 96 18.79 -37.10 38.76
N LYS A 97 19.53 -37.57 37.75
CA LYS A 97 20.54 -38.64 37.90
C LYS A 97 21.61 -38.30 38.95
N LYS A 98 22.04 -37.04 38.98
CA LYS A 98 23.00 -36.53 39.97
C LYS A 98 22.39 -36.25 41.35
N ARG A 99 21.08 -36.50 41.54
CA ARG A 99 20.33 -36.27 42.77
C ARG A 99 20.37 -34.82 43.28
N VAL A 100 20.49 -33.84 42.38
CA VAL A 100 20.52 -32.41 42.72
C VAL A 100 19.17 -31.91 43.24
N PHE A 101 18.07 -32.53 42.80
CA PHE A 101 16.71 -32.25 43.27
C PHE A 101 15.82 -33.50 43.21
N SER A 102 14.60 -33.38 43.77
CA SER A 102 13.62 -34.48 43.83
C SER A 102 12.86 -34.69 42.52
N TRP A 103 12.34 -35.90 42.30
CA TRP A 103 11.41 -36.20 41.20
C TRP A 103 10.22 -35.23 41.18
N LYS A 104 9.64 -34.89 42.33
CA LYS A 104 8.51 -33.94 42.39
C LYS A 104 8.89 -32.57 41.81
N THR A 105 10.10 -32.10 42.06
CA THR A 105 10.64 -30.85 41.50
C THR A 105 10.83 -30.96 39.99
N ALA A 106 11.44 -32.06 39.51
CA ALA A 106 11.62 -32.32 38.08
C ALA A 106 10.29 -32.38 37.33
N ARG A 107 9.27 -33.04 37.91
CA ARG A 107 7.91 -33.12 37.37
C ARG A 107 7.26 -31.75 37.24
N ASN A 108 7.39 -30.91 38.26
CA ASN A 108 6.86 -29.56 38.22
C ASN A 108 7.52 -28.73 37.12
N ILE A 109 8.84 -28.81 36.94
CA ILE A 109 9.54 -28.07 35.88
C ILE A 109 9.12 -28.58 34.49
N ARG A 110 9.07 -29.90 34.27
CA ARG A 110 8.60 -30.50 33.00
C ARG A 110 7.15 -30.11 32.68
N SER A 111 6.32 -29.83 33.68
CA SER A 111 4.93 -29.37 33.47
C SER A 111 4.81 -27.92 32.98
N LEU A 112 5.89 -27.13 33.04
CA LEU A 112 5.95 -25.75 32.52
C LEU A 112 6.28 -25.70 31.03
N GLU A 113 6.58 -26.83 30.40
CA GLU A 113 6.93 -26.87 28.98
C GLU A 113 5.75 -26.35 28.12
N PRO A 114 6.00 -25.40 27.20
CA PRO A 114 4.97 -24.83 26.33
C PRO A 114 4.24 -25.87 25.49
N PHE A 115 4.87 -27.02 25.22
CA PHE A 115 4.31 -28.12 24.47
C PHE A 115 4.29 -29.40 25.30
N ALA A 116 3.15 -30.09 25.32
CA ALA A 116 3.06 -31.39 25.96
C ALA A 116 4.00 -32.41 25.29
N GLN A 117 4.82 -33.10 26.08
CA GLN A 117 5.62 -34.20 25.56
C GLN A 117 4.72 -35.39 25.22
N PHE A 118 4.88 -35.93 24.00
CA PHE A 118 4.25 -37.20 23.63
C PHE A 118 5.04 -38.35 24.29
N THR A 119 4.76 -38.59 25.56
CA THR A 119 5.20 -39.83 26.20
C THR A 119 4.14 -40.88 25.89
N ALA A 120 4.49 -41.87 25.06
CA ALA A 120 3.61 -43.01 24.82
C ALA A 120 3.26 -43.63 26.18
N PRO A 121 2.00 -44.05 26.42
CA PRO A 121 1.64 -44.69 27.67
C PRO A 121 2.56 -45.89 27.86
N SER A 122 3.33 -45.87 28.94
CA SER A 122 4.13 -47.01 29.35
C SER A 122 3.16 -48.15 29.68
N ASN A 123 2.97 -49.06 28.72
CA ASN A 123 2.33 -50.34 28.99
C ASN A 123 3.25 -51.12 29.93
N SER A 124 2.98 -51.00 31.23
CA SER A 124 3.48 -51.92 32.24
C SER A 124 2.33 -52.87 32.61
N ASN A 125 2.44 -54.11 32.10
CA ASN A 125 1.79 -55.30 32.67
C ASN A 125 2.28 -55.56 34.08
#